data_AF-A0A445JYQ2-F1
#
_entry.id   AF-A0A445JYQ2-F1
#
_cell.length_a   1.000
_cell.length_b   1.000
_cell.length_c   1.000
_cell.angle_alpha   90.00
_cell.angle_beta   90.00
_cell.angle_gamma   90.00
#
_symmetry.space_group_name_H-M   'P 1'
#
loop_
_entity.id
_entity.type
_entity.pdbx_description
1 polymer ?
#
loop_
_entity_poly.entity_id
_entity_poly.type
_entity_poly.pdbx_seq_one_letter_code
_entity_poly.pdbx_strand_id
1 'polypeptide(L)'
;MLPDSAQGDLAAVCSWADEVGHTYRYRWCSALHYADTPDFKCNYEYFRDCHDSYRHKHRCVSGAIYNYTMQLKSADASTSSEFNYNLAEALMFLSHFVGDIHQVWDDLIIQSALKTFYDSDLSIMIQAIQRNITYNWPNDVSIWEYCAHNYTACPNRYASETLA
;
A
#
# COMPACT_ATOMS: atom_id res chain seq x y z
N MET A 1 2.88 -11.17 15.25
CA MET A 1 3.41 -10.76 13.94
C MET A 1 4.07 -9.40 14.02
N LEU A 2 3.48 -8.41 14.70
CA LEU A 2 4.12 -7.10 14.90
C LEU A 2 5.28 -7.17 15.92
N PRO A 3 6.30 -6.30 15.80
CA PRO A 3 7.36 -6.17 16.80
C PRO A 3 6.81 -5.59 18.12
N ASP A 4 7.48 -5.87 19.23
CA ASP A 4 7.09 -5.39 20.56
C ASP A 4 6.99 -3.86 20.65
N SER A 5 7.83 -3.14 19.88
CA SER A 5 7.83 -1.68 19.79
C SER A 5 6.50 -1.10 19.28
N ALA A 6 5.72 -1.88 18.51
CA ALA A 6 4.44 -1.47 17.97
C ALA A 6 3.31 -1.53 19.01
N GLN A 7 3.49 -2.22 20.14
CA GLN A 7 2.47 -2.40 21.18
C GLN A 7 1.11 -2.91 20.65
N GLY A 8 1.13 -3.68 19.56
CA GLY A 8 -0.06 -4.20 18.89
C GLY A 8 -0.73 -3.23 17.91
N ASP A 9 -0.22 -2.01 17.75
CA ASP A 9 -0.72 -1.02 16.78
C ASP A 9 0.01 -1.17 15.43
N LEU A 10 -0.74 -1.53 14.38
CA LEU A 10 -0.22 -1.63 13.03
C LEU A 10 0.21 -0.27 12.48
N ALA A 11 -0.49 0.82 12.81
CA ALA A 11 -0.19 2.16 12.31
C ALA A 11 1.21 2.61 12.75
N ALA A 12 1.66 2.16 13.93
CA ALA A 12 2.98 2.47 14.48
C ALA A 12 4.15 1.90 13.67
N VAL A 13 3.90 0.98 12.73
CA VAL A 13 4.95 0.36 11.89
C VAL A 13 4.73 0.59 10.39
N CYS A 14 3.69 1.30 9.99
CA CYS A 14 3.42 1.56 8.58
C CYS A 14 4.50 2.41 7.91
N SER A 15 5.26 3.25 8.62
CA SER A 15 6.37 4.04 8.04
C SER A 15 7.69 3.27 7.89
N TRP A 16 7.79 2.06 8.46
CA TRP A 16 9.05 1.33 8.53
C TRP A 16 9.67 1.04 7.15
N ALA A 17 8.85 0.83 6.12
CA ALA A 17 9.31 0.52 4.77
C ALA A 17 10.08 1.69 4.11
N ASP A 18 9.72 2.94 4.43
CA ASP A 18 10.48 4.14 4.04
C ASP A 18 11.86 4.14 4.72
N GLU A 19 11.86 3.93 6.03
CA GLU A 19 13.06 4.01 6.87
C GLU A 19 14.12 3.00 6.43
N VAL A 20 13.70 1.74 6.20
CA VAL A 20 14.66 0.69 5.83
C VAL A 20 15.14 0.83 4.39
N GLY A 21 14.35 1.43 3.49
CA GLY A 21 14.71 1.60 2.08
C GLY A 21 16.03 2.35 1.86
N HIS A 22 16.45 3.17 2.83
CA HIS A 22 17.71 3.90 2.81
C HIS A 22 18.92 3.08 3.29
N THR A 23 18.71 1.89 3.84
CA THR A 23 19.78 1.01 4.32
C THR A 23 20.35 0.15 3.20
N TYR A 24 21.63 -0.22 3.28
CA TYR A 24 22.26 -1.10 2.30
C TYR A 24 21.51 -2.44 2.13
N ARG A 25 21.00 -3.00 3.24
CA ARG A 25 20.31 -4.29 3.26
C ARG A 25 18.96 -4.26 2.54
N TYR A 26 18.23 -3.15 2.62
CA TYR A 26 16.89 -3.02 2.06
C TYR A 26 16.80 -2.06 0.88
N ARG A 27 17.94 -1.57 0.35
CA ARG A 27 17.98 -0.69 -0.84
C ARG A 27 17.17 -1.23 -2.03
N TRP A 28 17.04 -2.55 -2.13
CA TRP A 28 16.26 -3.23 -3.15
C TRP A 28 14.75 -2.95 -3.08
N CYS A 29 14.21 -2.52 -1.93
CA CYS A 29 12.80 -2.19 -1.76
C CYS A 29 12.46 -0.78 -2.21
N SER A 30 13.45 0.11 -2.44
CA SER A 30 13.19 1.50 -2.84
C SER A 30 12.35 1.60 -4.12
N ALA A 31 12.57 0.73 -5.11
CA ALA A 31 11.78 0.68 -6.34
C ALA A 31 10.37 0.10 -6.14
N LEU A 32 10.03 -0.39 -4.94
CA LEU A 32 8.72 -0.97 -4.65
C LEU A 32 7.72 0.05 -4.11
N HIS A 33 8.12 1.30 -3.89
CA HIS A 33 7.28 2.37 -3.38
C HIS A 33 6.45 3.07 -4.46
N TYR A 34 6.77 2.87 -5.75
CA TYR A 34 6.12 3.57 -6.86
C TYR A 34 6.03 2.69 -8.11
N ALA A 35 5.38 3.23 -9.14
CA ALA A 35 5.42 2.71 -10.50
C ALA A 35 5.50 3.89 -11.48
N ASP A 36 6.56 3.95 -12.28
CA ASP A 36 6.74 5.01 -13.27
C ASP A 36 5.91 4.69 -14.51
N THR A 37 5.13 5.67 -14.99
CA THR A 37 4.41 5.57 -16.26
C THR A 37 5.03 6.50 -17.31
N PRO A 38 4.88 6.19 -18.61
CA PRO A 38 5.41 7.05 -19.66
C PRO A 38 4.77 8.45 -19.59
N ASP A 39 5.60 9.47 -19.78
CA ASP A 39 5.14 10.86 -19.83
C ASP A 39 3.95 11.03 -20.78
N PHE A 40 2.96 11.81 -20.32
CA PHE A 40 1.74 12.14 -21.06
C PHE A 40 0.82 10.95 -21.41
N LYS A 41 1.11 9.75 -20.88
CA LYS A 41 0.17 8.62 -20.89
C LYS A 41 -0.47 8.51 -19.50
N CYS A 42 -1.61 9.16 -19.31
CA CYS A 42 -2.43 9.04 -18.09
C CYS A 42 -3.10 7.65 -18.00
N ASN A 43 -2.30 6.58 -18.06
CA ASN A 43 -2.75 5.22 -17.91
C ASN A 43 -1.65 4.35 -17.29
N TYR A 44 -2.07 3.30 -16.59
CA TYR A 44 -1.19 2.28 -16.04
C TYR A 44 -1.36 0.95 -16.78
N GLU A 45 -0.25 0.34 -17.18
CA GLU A 45 -0.20 -1.00 -17.74
C GLU A 45 0.87 -1.83 -17.04
N TYR A 46 0.46 -2.79 -16.20
CA TYR A 46 1.37 -3.55 -15.34
C TYR A 46 2.61 -4.11 -16.05
N PHE A 47 2.46 -4.74 -17.23
CA PHE A 47 3.61 -5.31 -17.95
C PHE A 47 4.56 -4.26 -18.54
N ARG A 48 4.03 -3.08 -18.86
CA ARG A 48 4.78 -1.95 -19.40
C ARG A 48 5.51 -1.21 -18.28
N ASP A 49 4.81 -0.92 -17.18
CA ASP A 49 5.19 0.07 -16.18
C ASP A 49 5.76 -0.54 -14.89
N CYS A 50 5.39 -1.79 -14.55
CA CYS A 50 5.86 -2.41 -13.30
C CYS A 50 7.27 -3.00 -13.46
N HIS A 51 8.27 -2.15 -13.39
CA HIS A 51 9.68 -2.53 -13.37
C HIS A 51 10.53 -1.49 -12.63
N ASP A 52 11.73 -1.89 -12.19
CA ASP A 52 12.70 -0.95 -11.64
C ASP A 52 13.45 -0.20 -12.75
N SER A 53 14.35 0.71 -12.39
CA SER A 53 15.18 1.48 -13.34
C SER A 53 16.09 0.62 -14.23
N TYR A 54 16.32 -0.64 -13.86
CA TYR A 54 17.08 -1.63 -14.64
C TYR A 54 16.18 -2.55 -15.47
N ARG A 55 14.87 -2.29 -15.50
CA ARG A 55 13.83 -3.06 -16.21
C ARG A 55 13.61 -4.47 -15.68
N HIS A 56 14.00 -4.76 -14.45
CA HIS A 56 13.57 -5.99 -13.78
C HIS A 56 12.07 -5.93 -13.54
N LYS A 57 11.33 -6.87 -14.14
CA LYS A 57 9.86 -6.91 -14.07
C LYS A 57 9.37 -7.17 -12.64
N HIS A 58 8.15 -6.71 -12.36
CA HIS A 58 7.43 -6.86 -11.09
C HIS A 58 8.04 -6.09 -9.91
N ARG A 59 9.00 -5.20 -10.18
CA ARG A 59 9.64 -4.35 -9.17
C ARG A 59 9.01 -2.96 -9.18
N CYS A 60 7.80 -2.88 -8.66
CA CYS A 60 7.02 -1.67 -8.47
C CYS A 60 6.03 -1.89 -7.31
N VAL A 61 5.31 -0.85 -6.90
CA VAL A 61 4.29 -0.93 -5.83
C VAL A 61 3.21 -1.97 -6.08
N SER A 62 2.68 -2.08 -7.31
CA SER A 62 1.67 -3.11 -7.61
C SER A 62 2.24 -4.52 -7.50
N GLY A 63 3.47 -4.72 -7.95
CA GLY A 63 4.16 -6.01 -7.86
C GLY A 63 4.45 -6.39 -6.40
N ALA A 64 4.80 -5.41 -5.57
CA ALA A 64 5.01 -5.60 -4.13
C ALA A 64 3.71 -6.02 -3.42
N ILE A 65 2.59 -5.35 -3.70
CA ILE A 65 1.28 -5.72 -3.15
C ILE A 65 0.93 -7.16 -3.53
N TYR A 66 1.09 -7.55 -4.80
CA TYR A 66 0.88 -8.94 -5.22
C TYR A 66 1.79 -9.92 -4.46
N ASN A 67 3.07 -9.60 -4.32
CA ASN A 67 4.04 -10.47 -3.65
C ASN A 67 3.68 -10.70 -2.18
N TYR A 68 3.49 -9.63 -1.40
CA TYR A 68 3.28 -9.75 0.04
C TYR A 68 1.88 -10.26 0.40
N THR A 69 0.85 -9.98 -0.40
CA THR A 69 -0.46 -10.62 -0.23
C THR A 69 -0.40 -12.14 -0.44
N MET A 70 0.36 -12.59 -1.45
CA MET A 70 0.54 -14.01 -1.70
C MET A 70 1.33 -14.70 -0.60
N GLN A 71 2.38 -14.08 -0.06
CA GLN A 71 3.13 -14.64 1.08
C GLN A 71 2.22 -14.85 2.30
N LEU A 72 1.44 -13.83 2.68
CA LEU A 72 0.51 -13.91 3.81
C LEU A 72 -0.60 -14.94 3.59
N LYS A 73 -1.19 -14.98 2.39
CA LYS A 73 -2.22 -15.97 2.04
C LYS A 73 -1.67 -17.40 2.06
N SER A 74 -0.44 -17.62 1.58
CA SER A 74 0.18 -18.96 1.57
C SER A 74 0.49 -19.48 2.98
N ALA A 75 0.76 -18.58 3.93
CA ALA A 75 0.96 -18.91 5.33
C ALA A 75 -0.37 -19.33 6.00
N ASP A 76 -1.45 -18.61 5.72
CA ASP A 76 -2.80 -18.92 6.25
C ASP A 76 -3.34 -20.26 5.73
N ALA A 77 -3.15 -20.53 4.43
CA ALA A 77 -3.60 -21.76 3.80
C ALA A 77 -2.78 -23.02 4.19
N SER A 78 -1.84 -22.90 5.15
CA SER A 78 -0.99 -24.00 5.66
C SER A 78 -0.28 -24.81 4.58
N THR A 79 -0.15 -24.25 3.37
CA THR A 79 0.32 -24.94 2.16
C THR A 79 1.82 -24.75 1.94
N SER A 80 2.50 -24.06 2.85
CA SER A 80 3.89 -23.66 2.68
C SER A 80 4.70 -23.77 3.97
N SER A 81 4.90 -24.99 4.43
CA SER A 81 6.07 -25.34 5.26
C SER A 81 7.41 -25.22 4.49
N GLU A 82 7.40 -24.84 3.20
CA GLU A 82 8.58 -24.75 2.31
C GLU A 82 9.22 -23.36 2.19
N PHE A 83 8.55 -22.27 2.57
CA PHE A 83 9.10 -20.92 2.38
C PHE A 83 9.36 -20.21 3.72
N ASN A 84 10.63 -19.88 3.99
CA ASN A 84 11.07 -19.09 5.14
C ASN A 84 10.76 -17.60 4.95
N TYR A 85 9.49 -17.23 4.75
CA TYR A 85 9.09 -15.83 4.67
C TYR A 85 9.08 -15.18 6.05
N ASN A 86 9.59 -13.96 6.15
CA ASN A 86 9.38 -13.14 7.33
C ASN A 86 7.99 -12.49 7.23
N LEU A 87 6.97 -13.15 7.78
CA LEU A 87 5.58 -12.68 7.70
C LEU A 87 5.34 -11.34 8.41
N ALA A 88 6.19 -10.98 9.38
CA ALA A 88 6.14 -9.66 10.00
C ALA A 88 6.53 -8.57 9.00
N GLU A 89 7.65 -8.76 8.28
CA GLU A 89 8.05 -7.85 7.21
C GLU A 89 7.02 -7.83 6.09
N ALA A 90 6.45 -8.98 5.71
CA ALA A 90 5.42 -9.05 4.67
C ALA A 90 4.19 -8.22 5.02
N LEU A 91 3.72 -8.30 6.28
CA LEU A 91 2.61 -7.50 6.77
C LEU A 91 2.95 -6.00 6.75
N MET A 92 4.12 -5.63 7.30
CA MET A 92 4.55 -4.22 7.36
C MET A 92 4.72 -3.60 5.97
N PHE A 93 5.37 -4.31 5.05
CA PHE A 93 5.50 -3.89 3.65
C PHE A 93 4.14 -3.76 2.98
N LEU A 94 3.26 -4.74 3.13
CA LEU A 94 1.94 -4.69 2.51
C LEU A 94 1.13 -3.49 3.03
N SER A 95 1.11 -3.26 4.34
CA SER A 95 0.40 -2.13 4.95
C SER A 95 0.92 -0.79 4.44
N HIS A 96 2.23 -0.66 4.23
CA HIS A 96 2.84 0.53 3.65
C HIS A 96 2.48 0.73 2.17
N PHE A 97 2.71 -0.28 1.33
CA PHE A 97 2.53 -0.18 -0.12
C PHE A 97 1.06 0.01 -0.54
N VAL A 98 0.09 -0.43 0.28
CA VAL A 98 -1.32 -0.10 0.08
C VAL A 98 -1.58 1.39 0.31
N GLY A 99 -0.83 2.05 1.20
CA GLY A 99 -0.83 3.50 1.34
C GLY A 99 -0.23 4.19 0.11
N ASP A 100 0.98 3.79 -0.29
CA ASP A 100 1.71 4.41 -1.40
C ASP A 100 0.92 4.38 -2.71
N ILE A 101 0.29 3.24 -3.02
CA ILE A 101 -0.45 3.10 -4.28
C ILE A 101 -1.68 4.02 -4.34
N HIS A 102 -2.21 4.46 -3.20
CA HIS A 102 -3.32 5.41 -3.10
C HIS A 102 -2.86 6.84 -2.81
N GLN A 103 -1.55 7.08 -2.73
CA GLN A 103 -1.01 8.41 -2.45
C GLN A 103 -1.31 9.36 -3.61
N VAL A 104 -1.87 10.53 -3.29
CA VAL A 104 -2.05 11.62 -4.24
C VAL A 104 -1.01 12.68 -3.93
N TRP A 105 -0.11 12.90 -4.90
CA TRP A 105 0.93 13.92 -5.15
C TRP A 105 1.52 14.78 -4.00
N ASP A 106 0.78 15.17 -2.95
CA ASP A 106 1.24 16.12 -1.93
C ASP A 106 0.58 15.91 -0.56
N ASP A 107 1.40 15.73 0.49
CA ASP A 107 0.95 15.62 1.89
C ASP A 107 0.44 16.96 2.44
N LEU A 108 0.76 18.08 1.79
CA LEU A 108 0.25 19.41 2.15
C LEU A 108 -1.28 19.48 2.16
N ILE A 109 -1.97 18.69 1.34
CA ILE A 109 -3.44 18.63 1.34
C ILE A 109 -3.93 18.08 2.70
N ILE A 110 -3.34 16.98 3.15
CA ILE A 110 -3.70 16.34 4.43
C ILE A 110 -3.36 17.28 5.58
N GLN A 111 -2.15 17.84 5.59
CA GLN A 111 -1.72 18.77 6.64
C GLN A 111 -2.60 20.03 6.71
N SER A 112 -2.97 20.57 5.55
CA SER A 112 -3.83 21.76 5.47
C SER A 112 -5.24 21.47 5.95
N ALA A 113 -5.83 20.33 5.56
CA ALA A 113 -7.15 19.91 6.02
C ALA A 113 -7.17 19.65 7.54
N LEU A 114 -6.16 18.94 8.03
CA LEU A 114 -5.96 18.65 9.45
C LEU A 114 -5.94 19.93 10.29
N LYS A 115 -5.16 20.93 9.85
CA LYS A 115 -5.07 22.23 10.52
C LYS A 115 -6.36 23.05 10.42
N THR A 116 -7.04 23.01 9.28
CA THR A 116 -8.17 23.92 8.99
C THR A 116 -9.49 23.41 9.56
N PHE A 117 -9.73 22.10 9.55
CA PHE A 117 -11.04 21.51 9.86
C PHE A 117 -11.05 20.66 11.13
N TYR A 118 -9.88 20.28 11.64
CA TYR A 118 -9.76 19.27 12.70
C TYR A 118 -8.85 19.72 13.86
N ASP A 119 -8.58 21.02 14.01
CA ASP A 119 -7.77 21.59 15.11
C ASP A 119 -6.39 20.94 15.29
N SER A 120 -5.80 20.43 14.20
CA SER A 120 -4.55 19.66 14.23
C SER A 120 -4.62 18.31 14.98
N ASP A 121 -5.82 17.81 15.28
CA ASP A 121 -6.03 16.52 15.91
C ASP A 121 -6.34 15.43 14.86
N LEU A 122 -5.35 14.57 14.64
CA LEU A 122 -5.45 13.48 13.67
C LEU A 122 -6.54 12.47 14.04
N SER A 123 -6.82 12.26 15.33
CA SER A 123 -7.83 11.32 15.78
C SER A 123 -9.24 11.75 15.35
N ILE A 124 -9.51 13.06 15.36
CA ILE A 124 -10.79 13.62 14.90
C ILE A 124 -10.93 13.44 13.38
N MET A 125 -9.86 13.70 12.62
CA MET A 125 -9.86 13.49 11.17
C MET A 125 -10.10 12.02 10.80
N ILE A 126 -9.43 11.08 11.49
CA ILE A 126 -9.64 9.64 11.31
C ILE A 126 -11.09 9.26 11.60
N GLN A 127 -11.65 9.70 12.73
CA GLN A 127 -13.04 9.42 13.10
C GLN A 127 -14.03 9.98 12.08
N ALA A 128 -13.77 11.17 11.53
CA ALA A 128 -14.61 11.77 10.50
C ALA A 128 -14.60 10.93 9.20
N ILE A 129 -13.42 10.46 8.77
CA ILE A 129 -13.29 9.58 7.59
C ILE A 129 -14.00 8.24 7.84
N GLN A 130 -13.77 7.61 9.00
CA GLN A 130 -14.44 6.35 9.38
C GLN A 130 -15.96 6.49 9.39
N ARG A 131 -16.48 7.62 9.89
CA ARG A 131 -17.91 7.91 9.86
C ARG A 131 -18.44 8.06 8.43
N ASN A 132 -17.71 8.74 7.55
CA ASN A 132 -18.10 8.86 6.15
C ASN A 132 -18.12 7.51 5.43
N ILE A 133 -17.08 6.68 5.62
CA ILE A 133 -17.02 5.31 5.08
C ILE A 133 -18.23 4.49 5.55
N THR A 134 -18.59 4.61 6.84
CA THR A 134 -19.67 3.81 7.44
C THR A 134 -21.06 4.26 6.98
N TYR A 135 -21.30 5.57 6.88
CA TYR A 135 -22.66 6.10 6.74
C TYR A 135 -22.93 6.89 5.46
N ASN A 136 -21.89 7.48 4.84
CA ASN A 136 -22.06 8.39 3.71
C ASN A 136 -21.62 7.76 2.38
N TRP A 137 -20.65 6.84 2.39
CA TRP A 137 -20.11 6.19 1.19
C TRP A 137 -20.33 4.66 1.10
N PRO A 138 -21.40 4.06 1.66
CA PRO A 138 -21.52 2.59 1.69
C PRO A 138 -21.58 1.95 0.30
N ASN A 139 -22.15 2.66 -0.69
CA ASN A 139 -22.19 2.21 -2.08
C ASN A 139 -20.80 2.19 -2.71
N ASP A 140 -19.99 3.22 -2.45
CA ASP A 140 -18.63 3.32 -2.96
C ASP A 140 -17.71 2.30 -2.28
N VAL A 141 -17.85 2.10 -0.97
CA VAL A 141 -17.12 1.07 -0.21
C VAL A 141 -17.34 -0.32 -0.82
N SER A 142 -18.58 -0.67 -1.15
CA SER A 142 -18.89 -1.94 -1.82
C SER A 142 -18.14 -2.09 -3.15
N ILE A 143 -17.91 -0.98 -3.87
CA ILE A 143 -17.18 -0.94 -5.13
C ILE A 143 -15.66 -0.99 -4.90
N TRP A 144 -15.16 -0.36 -3.83
CA TRP A 144 -13.74 -0.34 -3.45
C TRP A 144 -13.27 -1.72 -2.95
N GLU A 145 -14.09 -2.40 -2.15
CA GLU A 145 -13.82 -3.75 -1.62
C GLU A 145 -13.88 -4.82 -2.71
N TYR A 146 -14.65 -4.59 -3.78
CA TYR A 146 -14.78 -5.55 -4.87
C TYR A 146 -13.48 -5.69 -5.67
N CYS A 147 -12.88 -6.89 -5.58
CA CYS A 147 -11.75 -7.32 -6.39
C CYS A 147 -12.15 -8.54 -7.24
N ALA A 148 -12.09 -8.38 -8.57
CA ALA A 148 -12.56 -9.39 -9.52
C ALA A 148 -11.67 -10.65 -9.57
N HIS A 149 -12.16 -11.69 -10.24
CA HIS A 149 -11.41 -12.92 -10.57
C HIS A 149 -10.84 -13.71 -9.39
N ASN A 150 -11.42 -13.56 -8.19
CA ASN A 150 -10.97 -14.22 -6.97
C ASN A 150 -9.51 -13.90 -6.62
N TYR A 151 -9.02 -12.75 -7.08
CA TYR A 151 -7.71 -12.24 -6.71
C TYR A 151 -7.72 -11.78 -5.25
N THR A 152 -6.58 -11.95 -4.59
CA THR A 152 -6.43 -11.55 -3.19
C THR A 152 -6.26 -10.04 -3.05
N ALA A 153 -5.73 -9.37 -4.07
CA ALA A 153 -5.65 -7.92 -4.15
C ALA A 153 -5.73 -7.46 -5.61
N CYS A 154 -6.16 -6.21 -5.82
CA CYS A 154 -6.36 -5.60 -7.14
C CYS A 154 -5.48 -4.34 -7.37
N PRO A 155 -4.15 -4.39 -7.16
CA PRO A 155 -3.29 -3.21 -7.23
C PRO A 155 -3.25 -2.54 -8.61
N ASN A 156 -3.54 -3.26 -9.69
CA ASN A 156 -3.61 -2.64 -11.03
C ASN A 156 -4.77 -1.64 -11.14
N ARG A 157 -5.88 -1.92 -10.45
CA ARG A 157 -7.02 -1.00 -10.39
C ARG A 157 -6.64 0.24 -9.59
N TYR A 158 -6.06 0.05 -8.40
CA TYR A 158 -5.65 1.16 -7.53
C TYR A 158 -4.65 2.08 -8.25
N ALA A 159 -3.61 1.51 -8.89
CA ALA A 159 -2.64 2.29 -9.67
C ALA A 159 -3.27 3.04 -10.87
N SER A 160 -4.29 2.46 -11.50
CA SER A 160 -5.00 3.13 -12.61
C SER A 160 -5.84 4.31 -12.11
N GLU A 161 -6.43 4.20 -10.91
CA GLU A 161 -7.22 5.25 -10.28
C GLU A 161 -6.34 6.42 -9.81
N THR A 162 -5.11 6.15 -9.34
CA THR A 162 -4.16 7.18 -8.88
C THR A 162 -3.60 8.07 -10.00
N LEU A 163 -3.62 7.59 -11.24
CA LEU A 163 -3.15 8.31 -12.43
C LEU A 163 -4.28 8.99 -13.24
N ALA A 164 -5.54 8.78 -12.84
CA ALA A 164 -6.72 9.35 -13.49
C ALA A 164 -6.94 10.81 -13.05
#